data_AF-A0A3B0PCR5-F1
#
_entry.id   AF-A0A3B0PCR5-F1
#
_cell.length_a   1.000
_cell.length_b   1.000
_cell.length_c   1.000
_cell.angle_alpha   90.00
_cell.angle_beta   90.00
_cell.angle_gamma   90.00
#
_symmetry.space_group_name_H-M   'P 1'
#
loop_
_entity.id
_entity.type
_entity.pdbx_description
1 polymer ?
#
loop_
_entity_poly.entity_id
_entity_poly.type
_entity_poly.pdbx_seq_one_letter_code
_entity_poly.pdbx_strand_id
1 'polypeptide(L)'
;MLKIATFIKENKELYNQTLKKNLKGGNSFPKANFLTLKELTNEDFSLPNDILGFEYIKQIVENNYKIQPIAIKRSVGFHSEEPSDEFASASLIRKMLKDGRDVSKYTPVDLKQIPTKLLIENTFLKFKKYILKTPASKLKKYLLVDEGIENLFKKNILLFDNYHDFINACVSRRYTRSKIMRTYLCILLKIKK
;
A
#
# COMPACT_ATOMS: atom_id res chain seq x y z
N MET A 1 10.50 -18.86 -2.30
CA MET A 1 9.22 -18.46 -1.67
C MET A 1 8.44 -19.62 -1.05
N LEU A 2 8.14 -20.72 -1.77
CA LEU A 2 7.40 -21.87 -1.18
C LEU A 2 8.06 -22.44 0.08
N LYS A 3 9.37 -22.75 0.03
CA LYS A 3 10.15 -23.23 1.19
C LYS A 3 10.02 -22.30 2.41
N ILE A 4 10.01 -20.99 2.18
CA ILE A 4 9.93 -19.98 3.23
C ILE A 4 8.52 -19.91 3.82
N ALA A 5 7.49 -19.96 2.99
CA ALA A 5 6.12 -20.03 3.45
C ALA A 5 5.87 -21.28 4.31
N THR A 6 6.43 -22.44 3.90
CA THR A 6 6.39 -23.68 4.69
C THR A 6 7.13 -23.52 6.02
N PHE A 7 8.36 -22.98 5.99
CA PHE A 7 9.12 -22.69 7.21
C PHE A 7 8.35 -21.81 8.20
N ILE A 8 7.71 -20.73 7.72
CA ILE A 8 6.91 -19.85 8.58
C ILE A 8 5.68 -20.57 9.15
N LYS A 9 5.02 -21.42 8.34
CA LYS A 9 3.88 -22.22 8.81
C LYS A 9 4.30 -23.13 9.97
N GLU A 10 5.47 -23.75 9.87
CA GLU A 10 6.03 -24.64 10.89
C GLU A 10 6.59 -23.87 12.10
N ASN A 11 7.04 -22.62 11.91
CA ASN A 11 7.71 -21.80 12.94
C ASN A 11 6.94 -20.50 13.26
N LYS A 12 5.61 -20.58 13.35
CA LYS A 12 4.73 -19.40 13.46
C LYS A 12 5.02 -18.54 14.69
N GLU A 13 5.35 -19.15 15.81
CA GLU A 13 5.70 -18.42 17.04
C GLU A 13 6.98 -17.60 16.89
N LEU A 14 8.05 -18.23 16.40
CA LEU A 14 9.33 -17.57 16.12
C LEU A 14 9.14 -16.38 15.17
N TYR A 15 8.41 -16.61 14.07
CA TYR A 15 8.08 -15.54 13.11
C TYR A 15 7.35 -14.37 13.78
N ASN A 16 6.31 -14.65 14.58
CA ASN A 16 5.52 -13.62 15.25
C ASN A 16 6.33 -12.83 16.28
N GLN A 17 7.21 -13.50 17.04
CA GLN A 17 8.09 -12.86 18.01
C GLN A 17 9.08 -11.91 17.32
N THR A 18 9.73 -12.36 16.25
CA THR A 18 10.68 -11.55 15.47
C THR A 18 9.98 -10.37 14.78
N LEU A 19 8.78 -10.58 14.23
CA LEU A 19 7.95 -9.49 13.68
C LEU A 19 7.59 -8.44 14.73
N LYS A 20 7.19 -8.87 15.93
CA LYS A 20 6.85 -7.95 17.04
C LYS A 20 8.07 -7.14 17.47
N LYS A 21 9.26 -7.75 17.54
CA LYS A 21 10.54 -7.06 17.78
C LYS A 21 10.78 -5.98 16.72
N ASN A 22 10.67 -6.33 15.44
CA ASN A 22 10.90 -5.39 14.34
C ASN A 22 9.87 -4.25 14.25
N LEU A 23 8.61 -4.49 14.65
CA LEU A 23 7.56 -3.46 14.76
C LEU A 23 7.79 -2.50 15.93
N LYS A 24 8.26 -2.99 17.09
CA LYS A 24 8.59 -2.15 18.25
C LYS A 24 9.65 -1.09 17.92
N GLY A 25 10.52 -1.34 16.96
CA GLY A 25 11.47 -0.37 16.42
C GLY A 25 10.86 0.79 15.62
N GLY A 26 9.52 0.93 15.59
CA GLY A 26 8.81 2.01 14.89
C GLY A 26 8.81 1.85 13.36
N ASN A 27 9.21 0.69 12.86
CA ASN A 27 9.19 0.37 11.44
C ASN A 27 7.74 0.17 10.97
N SER A 28 7.42 0.67 9.78
CA SER A 28 6.17 0.28 9.12
C SER A 28 6.06 -1.24 8.95
N PHE A 29 4.84 -1.77 8.91
CA PHE A 29 4.62 -3.21 8.76
C PHE A 29 5.38 -3.85 7.59
N PRO A 30 5.38 -3.29 6.35
CA PRO A 30 6.16 -3.87 5.25
C PRO A 30 7.66 -3.95 5.56
N LYS A 31 8.23 -2.90 6.17
CA LYS A 31 9.65 -2.88 6.54
C LYS A 31 9.96 -3.87 7.67
N ALA A 32 9.10 -3.93 8.68
CA ALA A 32 9.25 -4.88 9.79
C ALA A 32 9.17 -6.33 9.30
N ASN A 33 8.21 -6.63 8.41
CA ASN A 33 8.07 -7.95 7.81
C ASN A 33 9.29 -8.33 6.97
N PHE A 34 9.77 -7.41 6.14
CA PHE A 34 11.00 -7.61 5.37
C PHE A 34 12.20 -7.94 6.27
N LEU A 35 12.41 -7.18 7.35
CA LEU A 35 13.49 -7.44 8.30
C LEU A 35 13.34 -8.81 8.97
N THR A 36 12.12 -9.19 9.35
CA THR A 36 11.85 -10.51 9.92
C THR A 36 12.16 -11.64 8.95
N LEU A 37 11.72 -11.54 7.69
CA LEU A 37 12.02 -12.56 6.69
C LEU A 37 13.52 -12.67 6.42
N LYS A 38 14.21 -11.54 6.31
CA LYS A 38 15.67 -11.50 6.11
C LYS A 38 16.41 -12.11 7.31
N GLU A 39 15.99 -11.82 8.54
CA GLU A 39 16.58 -12.39 9.77
C GLU A 39 16.38 -13.90 9.85
N LEU A 40 15.22 -14.42 9.45
CA LEU A 40 14.89 -15.84 9.58
C LEU A 40 15.34 -16.71 8.41
N THR A 41 15.51 -16.13 7.22
CA THR A 41 15.75 -16.89 5.99
C THR A 41 16.98 -16.47 5.21
N ASN A 42 17.59 -15.33 5.57
CA ASN A 42 18.70 -14.70 4.86
C ASN A 42 18.40 -14.31 3.39
N GLU A 43 17.12 -14.24 3.03
CA GLU A 43 16.64 -13.90 1.68
C GLU A 43 16.12 -12.46 1.61
N ASP A 44 16.24 -11.82 0.45
CA ASP A 44 15.80 -10.44 0.22
C ASP A 44 14.49 -10.39 -0.58
N PHE A 45 13.40 -9.93 0.06
CA PHE A 45 12.09 -9.72 -0.57
C PHE A 45 11.66 -8.24 -0.53
N SER A 46 12.56 -7.34 -0.88
CA SER A 46 12.30 -5.90 -0.78
C SER A 46 11.39 -5.35 -1.89
N LEU A 47 11.23 -6.06 -3.02
CA LEU A 47 10.45 -5.56 -4.15
C LEU A 47 8.93 -5.77 -3.96
N PRO A 48 8.08 -4.80 -4.35
CA PRO A 48 6.64 -4.88 -4.13
C PRO A 48 5.94 -6.11 -4.71
N ASN A 49 6.35 -6.56 -5.91
CA ASN A 49 5.76 -7.76 -6.52
C ASN A 49 6.22 -9.05 -5.85
N ASP A 50 7.43 -9.06 -5.27
CA ASP A 50 7.93 -10.19 -4.50
C ASP A 50 7.20 -10.28 -3.16
N ILE A 51 6.91 -9.15 -2.52
CA ILE A 51 6.08 -9.08 -1.32
C ILE A 51 4.67 -9.63 -1.62
N LEU A 52 4.04 -9.20 -2.71
CA LEU A 52 2.71 -9.70 -3.11
C LEU A 52 2.74 -11.19 -3.44
N GLY A 53 3.69 -11.63 -4.27
CA GLY A 53 3.87 -13.03 -4.64
C GLY A 53 4.09 -13.91 -3.42
N PHE A 54 4.88 -13.44 -2.46
CA PHE A 54 5.09 -14.12 -1.20
C PHE A 54 3.81 -14.23 -0.36
N GLU A 55 3.02 -13.15 -0.21
CA GLU A 55 1.75 -13.21 0.53
C GLU A 55 0.74 -14.17 -0.13
N TYR A 56 0.70 -14.26 -1.46
CA TYR A 56 -0.11 -15.29 -2.15
C TYR A 56 0.34 -16.70 -1.79
N ILE A 57 1.64 -16.98 -1.91
CA ILE A 57 2.23 -18.29 -1.61
C ILE A 57 2.01 -18.66 -0.14
N LYS A 58 2.16 -17.69 0.76
CA LYS A 58 1.88 -17.86 2.19
C LYS A 58 0.45 -18.28 2.45
N GLN A 59 -0.54 -17.65 1.81
CA GLN A 59 -1.95 -18.05 1.93
C GLN A 59 -2.23 -19.44 1.35
N ILE A 60 -1.61 -19.79 0.22
CA ILE A 60 -1.70 -21.13 -0.38
C ILE A 60 -1.19 -22.19 0.61
N VAL A 61 -0.01 -21.97 1.20
CA VAL A 61 0.63 -22.90 2.13
C VAL A 61 -0.14 -22.97 3.46
N GLU A 62 -0.55 -21.84 4.03
CA GLU A 62 -1.28 -21.80 5.32
C GLU A 62 -2.59 -22.60 5.23
N ASN A 63 -3.33 -22.45 4.13
CA ASN A 63 -4.62 -23.10 3.92
C ASN A 63 -4.56 -24.45 3.18
N ASN A 64 -3.37 -24.95 2.84
CA ASN A 64 -3.18 -26.19 2.06
C ASN A 64 -3.96 -26.21 0.72
N TYR A 65 -4.04 -25.08 0.02
CA TYR A 65 -4.71 -25.04 -1.28
C TYR A 65 -3.91 -25.81 -2.35
N LYS A 66 -4.62 -26.53 -3.22
CA LYS A 66 -4.05 -27.24 -4.37
C LYS A 66 -3.80 -26.28 -5.56
N ILE A 67 -3.10 -25.18 -5.29
CA ILE A 67 -2.74 -24.15 -6.28
C ILE A 67 -1.23 -24.16 -6.45
N GLN A 68 -0.76 -24.30 -7.69
CA GLN A 68 0.66 -24.19 -8.03
C GLN A 68 1.01 -22.73 -8.39
N PRO A 69 1.82 -22.04 -7.57
CA PRO A 69 2.24 -20.68 -7.90
C PRO A 69 3.28 -20.68 -9.02
N ILE A 70 3.10 -19.81 -10.01
CA ILE A 70 4.04 -19.61 -11.13
C ILE A 70 4.41 -18.12 -11.16
N ALA A 71 5.71 -17.84 -11.22
CA ALA A 71 6.24 -16.49 -11.36
C ALA A 71 6.84 -16.31 -12.75
N ILE A 72 6.57 -15.16 -13.37
CA ILE A 72 7.19 -14.74 -14.63
C ILE A 72 8.03 -13.49 -14.37
N LYS A 73 9.19 -13.42 -15.02
CA LYS A 73 10.07 -12.25 -14.91
C LYS A 73 9.40 -11.04 -15.58
N ARG A 74 9.46 -9.88 -14.93
CA ARG A 74 8.96 -8.64 -15.50
C ARG A 74 9.94 -8.06 -16.52
N SER A 75 9.41 -7.54 -17.61
CA SER A 75 10.17 -6.76 -18.61
C SER A 75 10.47 -5.33 -18.14
N VAL A 76 9.55 -4.70 -17.38
CA VAL A 76 9.72 -3.33 -16.85
C VAL A 76 9.59 -3.27 -15.32
N GLY A 77 10.52 -2.54 -14.72
CA GLY A 77 10.60 -2.30 -13.28
C GLY A 77 9.33 -1.69 -12.69
N PHE A 78 9.08 -1.97 -11.42
CA PHE A 78 7.98 -1.36 -10.68
C PHE A 78 8.23 0.14 -10.53
N HIS A 79 7.24 0.98 -10.88
CA HIS A 79 7.35 2.44 -10.92
C HIS A 79 8.44 3.00 -11.85
N SER A 80 8.85 2.27 -12.89
CA SER A 80 9.74 2.84 -13.91
C SER A 80 9.16 4.16 -14.45
N GLU A 81 9.98 5.21 -14.41
CA GLU A 81 9.65 6.52 -14.99
C GLU A 81 9.92 6.57 -16.50
N GLU A 82 10.63 5.58 -17.02
CA GLU A 82 10.92 5.41 -18.43
C GLU A 82 10.22 4.15 -18.97
N PRO A 83 9.69 4.21 -20.20
CA PRO A 83 9.18 3.04 -20.89
C PRO A 83 10.34 2.17 -21.40
N SER A 84 10.07 0.89 -21.63
CA SER A 84 10.93 -0.03 -22.38
C SER A 84 10.11 -0.60 -23.52
N ASP A 85 10.46 -0.25 -24.75
CA ASP A 85 9.74 -0.65 -25.96
C ASP A 85 8.24 -0.27 -25.91
N GLU A 86 7.37 -1.27 -25.80
CA GLU A 86 5.91 -1.15 -25.70
C GLU A 86 5.42 -1.27 -24.25
N PHE A 87 6.33 -1.40 -23.29
CA PHE A 87 5.99 -1.58 -21.87
C PHE A 87 6.26 -0.29 -21.09
N ALA A 88 5.23 0.23 -20.43
CA ALA A 88 5.35 1.32 -19.47
C ALA A 88 4.76 0.93 -18.11
N SER A 89 5.28 1.51 -17.03
CA SER A 89 4.66 1.31 -15.72
C SER A 89 3.28 1.99 -15.67
N ALA A 90 2.34 1.40 -14.93
CA ALA A 90 1.02 2.02 -14.76
C ALA A 90 1.08 3.43 -14.15
N SER A 91 2.12 3.72 -13.34
CA SER A 91 2.36 5.07 -12.82
C SER A 91 2.77 6.05 -13.91
N LEU A 92 3.66 5.63 -14.81
CA LEU A 92 4.06 6.43 -15.96
C LEU A 92 2.88 6.70 -16.89
N ILE A 93 2.06 5.69 -17.20
CA ILE A 93 0.85 5.84 -18.02
C ILE A 93 -0.10 6.89 -17.41
N ARG A 94 -0.36 6.83 -16.10
CA ARG A 94 -1.20 7.85 -15.43
C ARG A 94 -0.58 9.25 -15.46
N LYS A 95 0.74 9.37 -15.34
CA LYS A 95 1.45 10.66 -15.46
C LYS A 95 1.31 11.21 -16.88
N MET A 96 1.61 10.40 -17.89
CA MET A 96 1.43 10.73 -19.30
C MET A 96 0.02 11.20 -19.62
N LEU A 97 -1.00 10.48 -19.14
CA LEU A 97 -2.40 10.87 -19.28
C LEU A 97 -2.71 12.24 -18.66
N LYS A 98 -2.19 12.51 -17.45
CA LYS A 98 -2.34 13.81 -16.79
C LYS A 98 -1.67 14.94 -17.56
N ASP A 99 -0.54 14.65 -18.22
CA ASP A 99 0.21 15.57 -19.05
C ASP A 99 -0.39 15.74 -20.47
N GLY A 100 -1.50 15.05 -20.79
CA GLY A 100 -2.12 15.08 -22.11
C GLY A 100 -1.33 14.34 -23.21
N ARG A 101 -0.40 13.46 -22.82
CA ARG A 101 0.41 12.66 -23.75
C ARG A 101 -0.36 11.41 -24.21
N ASP A 102 -0.12 11.01 -25.46
CA ASP A 102 -0.65 9.74 -25.98
C ASP A 102 -0.04 8.55 -25.24
N VAL A 103 -0.89 7.60 -24.86
CA VAL A 103 -0.50 6.35 -24.20
C VAL A 103 -0.98 5.11 -24.95
N SER A 104 -1.55 5.27 -26.15
CA SER A 104 -2.07 4.17 -26.98
C SER A 104 -1.05 3.05 -27.21
N LYS A 105 0.24 3.40 -27.31
CA LYS A 105 1.36 2.45 -27.42
C LYS A 105 1.50 1.51 -26.21
N TYR A 106 1.09 1.94 -25.02
CA TYR A 106 1.38 1.25 -23.76
C TYR A 106 0.14 0.60 -23.12
N THR A 107 -1.06 0.84 -23.67
CA THR A 107 -2.29 0.28 -23.13
C THR A 107 -3.35 0.09 -24.21
N PRO A 108 -4.05 -1.05 -24.25
CA PRO A 108 -5.18 -1.27 -25.15
C PRO A 108 -6.47 -0.58 -24.67
N VAL A 109 -6.44 0.09 -23.51
CA VAL A 109 -7.63 0.72 -22.91
C VAL A 109 -8.06 1.94 -23.73
N ASP A 110 -9.34 1.97 -24.11
CA ASP A 110 -9.98 3.15 -24.68
C ASP A 110 -10.17 4.24 -23.62
N LEU A 111 -9.32 5.26 -23.69
CA LEU A 111 -9.27 6.35 -22.72
C LEU A 111 -10.51 7.25 -22.77
N LYS A 112 -11.27 7.25 -23.87
CA LYS A 112 -12.52 8.04 -24.00
C LYS A 112 -13.57 7.60 -22.98
N GLN A 113 -13.46 6.38 -22.48
CA GLN A 113 -14.37 5.80 -21.49
C GLN A 113 -13.95 6.11 -20.05
N ILE A 114 -12.75 6.68 -19.83
CA ILE A 114 -12.25 6.95 -18.48
C ILE A 114 -12.82 8.29 -17.99
N PRO A 115 -13.61 8.30 -16.90
CA PRO A 115 -14.13 9.54 -16.35
C PRO A 115 -12.98 10.39 -15.77
N THR A 116 -12.63 11.47 -16.46
CA THR A 116 -11.53 12.39 -16.10
C THR A 116 -11.79 13.20 -14.83
N LYS A 117 -13.02 13.15 -14.28
CA LYS A 117 -13.45 13.98 -13.12
C LYS A 117 -13.44 13.26 -11.77
N LEU A 118 -13.20 11.95 -11.73
CA LEU A 118 -13.26 11.15 -10.49
C LEU A 118 -11.90 11.02 -9.79
N LEU A 119 -11.23 12.15 -9.59
CA LEU A 119 -9.96 12.20 -8.86
C LEU A 119 -10.19 12.18 -7.35
N ILE A 120 -9.37 11.41 -6.62
CA ILE A 120 -9.49 11.28 -5.17
C ILE A 120 -9.23 12.62 -4.47
N GLU A 121 -8.40 13.45 -5.07
CA GLU A 121 -8.05 14.81 -4.65
C GLU A 121 -9.31 15.69 -4.50
N ASN A 122 -10.30 15.50 -5.37
CA ASN A 122 -11.57 16.24 -5.35
C ASN A 122 -12.41 15.93 -4.11
N THR A 123 -12.11 14.84 -3.39
CA THR A 123 -12.82 14.46 -2.17
C THR A 123 -12.25 15.11 -0.91
N PHE A 124 -11.12 15.83 -1.01
CA PHE A 124 -10.40 16.36 0.13
C PHE A 124 -11.20 17.32 1.00
N LEU A 125 -11.92 18.28 0.41
CA LEU A 125 -12.71 19.24 1.20
C LEU A 125 -13.79 18.56 2.03
N LYS A 126 -14.46 17.54 1.46
CA LYS A 126 -15.46 16.72 2.17
C LYS A 126 -14.81 15.93 3.29
N PHE A 127 -13.66 15.32 3.03
CA PHE A 127 -12.89 14.58 4.02
C PHE A 127 -12.43 15.49 5.17
N LYS A 128 -11.88 16.68 4.88
CA LYS A 128 -11.46 17.68 5.87
C LYS A 128 -12.60 18.06 6.79
N LYS A 129 -13.77 18.43 6.24
CA LYS A 129 -14.98 18.72 7.03
C LYS A 129 -15.38 17.55 7.92
N TYR A 130 -15.26 16.32 7.43
CA TYR A 130 -15.59 15.12 8.18
C TYR A 130 -14.63 14.87 9.36
N ILE A 131 -13.31 14.95 9.14
CA ILE A 131 -12.31 14.75 10.19
C ILE A 131 -12.44 15.81 11.30
N LEU A 132 -12.67 17.08 10.93
CA LEU A 132 -12.82 18.16 11.90
C LEU A 132 -14.01 17.94 12.83
N LYS A 133 -15.15 17.50 12.28
CA LYS A 133 -16.39 17.26 13.05
C LYS A 133 -16.38 15.94 13.83
N THR A 134 -15.47 15.01 13.51
CA THR A 134 -15.47 13.67 14.09
C THR A 134 -14.46 13.56 15.23
N PRO A 135 -14.87 13.14 16.44
CA PRO A 135 -13.95 12.84 17.53
C PRO A 135 -13.00 11.69 17.18
N ALA A 136 -11.77 11.73 17.69
CA ALA A 136 -10.76 10.69 17.48
C ALA A 136 -11.27 9.29 17.88
N SER A 137 -12.04 9.20 18.97
CA SER A 137 -12.67 7.96 19.44
C SER A 137 -13.64 7.33 18.43
N LYS A 138 -14.33 8.14 17.62
CA LYS A 138 -15.19 7.65 16.53
C LYS A 138 -14.35 7.25 15.31
N LEU A 139 -13.30 7.99 15.00
CA LEU A 139 -12.39 7.67 13.88
C LEU A 139 -11.71 6.31 14.09
N LYS A 140 -11.32 5.98 15.33
CA LYS A 140 -10.67 4.72 15.71
C LYS A 140 -11.47 3.45 15.35
N LYS A 141 -12.76 3.59 15.06
CA LYS A 141 -13.65 2.49 14.64
C LYS A 141 -13.51 2.11 13.17
N TYR A 142 -12.88 2.96 12.36
CA TYR A 142 -12.66 2.68 10.94
C TYR A 142 -11.50 1.71 10.72
N LEU A 143 -11.60 0.91 9.66
CA LEU A 143 -10.56 0.00 9.23
C LEU A 143 -9.27 0.78 8.97
N LEU A 144 -8.13 0.21 9.38
CA LEU A 144 -6.79 0.82 9.28
C LEU A 144 -6.57 2.09 10.11
N VAL A 145 -7.50 2.47 10.99
CA VAL A 145 -7.30 3.52 12.00
C VAL A 145 -6.78 2.89 13.29
N ASP A 146 -5.46 2.71 13.34
CA ASP A 146 -4.74 2.06 14.42
C ASP A 146 -3.53 2.90 14.84
N GLU A 147 -2.98 2.63 16.03
CA GLU A 147 -1.72 3.20 16.50
C GLU A 147 -1.67 4.75 16.58
N GLY A 148 -2.82 5.43 16.64
CA GLY A 148 -2.89 6.89 16.80
C GLY A 148 -2.85 7.68 15.48
N ILE A 149 -3.01 7.01 14.33
CA ILE A 149 -3.13 7.69 13.03
C ILE A 149 -4.29 8.71 12.98
N GLU A 150 -5.35 8.49 13.77
CA GLU A 150 -6.44 9.45 13.93
C GLU A 150 -5.97 10.80 14.49
N ASN A 151 -5.01 10.77 15.43
CA ASN A 151 -4.46 11.99 16.02
C ASN A 151 -3.56 12.73 15.02
N LEU A 152 -2.77 11.98 14.25
CA LEU A 152 -1.97 12.53 13.15
C LEU A 152 -2.86 13.21 12.11
N PHE A 153 -3.98 12.57 11.72
CA PHE A 153 -4.93 13.14 10.78
C PHE A 153 -5.56 14.42 11.35
N LYS A 154 -6.02 14.41 12.61
CA LYS A 154 -6.61 15.61 13.24
C LYS A 154 -5.60 16.76 13.37
N LYS A 155 -4.33 16.47 13.65
CA LYS A 155 -3.26 17.48 13.69
C LYS A 155 -3.05 18.11 12.31
N ASN A 156 -2.81 17.28 11.29
CA ASN A 156 -2.41 17.77 9.97
C ASN A 156 -3.58 18.32 9.14
N ILE A 157 -4.82 17.88 9.37
CA ILE A 157 -5.97 18.36 8.58
C ILE A 157 -6.25 19.86 8.79
N LEU A 158 -5.78 20.42 9.91
CA LEU A 158 -5.89 21.86 10.21
C LEU A 158 -4.89 22.70 9.43
N LEU A 159 -3.75 22.11 9.03
CA LEU A 159 -2.60 22.83 8.48
C LEU A 159 -2.57 22.86 6.96
N PHE A 160 -3.31 21.97 6.29
CA PHE A 160 -3.25 21.80 4.84
C PHE A 160 -4.64 21.88 4.20
N ASP A 161 -4.69 22.45 2.99
CA ASP A 161 -5.93 22.71 2.23
C ASP A 161 -6.05 21.88 0.94
N ASN A 162 -5.06 21.05 0.64
CA ASN A 162 -5.13 20.11 -0.49
C ASN A 162 -4.71 18.68 -0.09
N TYR A 163 -5.14 17.72 -0.91
CA TYR A 163 -4.93 16.30 -0.71
C TYR A 163 -3.44 15.93 -0.64
N HIS A 164 -2.63 16.39 -1.60
CA HIS A 164 -1.24 15.96 -1.71
C HIS A 164 -0.41 16.39 -0.50
N ASP A 165 -0.55 17.65 -0.07
CA ASP A 165 0.21 18.16 1.07
C ASP A 165 -0.24 17.52 2.38
N PHE A 166 -1.54 17.30 2.56
CA PHE A 166 -2.06 16.55 3.70
C PHE A 166 -1.49 15.13 3.76
N ILE A 167 -1.50 14.40 2.63
CA ILE A 167 -0.95 13.04 2.58
C ILE A 167 0.54 13.07 2.91
N ASN A 168 1.31 14.00 2.30
CA ASN A 168 2.74 14.16 2.54
C ASN A 168 3.06 14.39 4.02
N ALA A 169 2.33 15.29 4.67
CA ALA A 169 2.52 15.61 6.09
C ALA A 169 2.18 14.45 7.04
N CYS A 170 1.38 13.48 6.59
CA CYS A 170 1.04 12.30 7.37
C CYS A 170 2.01 11.12 7.16
N VAL A 171 2.90 11.18 6.17
CA VAL A 171 3.90 10.13 5.97
C VAL A 171 4.94 10.19 7.10
N SER A 172 5.30 9.03 7.64
CA SER A 172 6.33 8.90 8.66
C SER A 172 7.03 7.53 8.57
N ARG A 173 8.04 7.30 9.40
CA ARG A 173 8.71 5.99 9.52
C ARG A 173 7.72 4.85 9.83
N ARG A 174 6.70 5.15 10.65
CA ARG A 174 5.64 4.21 11.04
C ARG A 174 4.58 4.07 9.95
N TYR A 175 4.19 5.16 9.30
CA TYR A 175 3.11 5.18 8.32
C TYR A 175 3.60 5.47 6.91
N THR A 176 3.58 4.44 6.06
CA THR A 176 3.87 4.60 4.64
C THR A 176 2.79 5.42 3.94
N ARG A 177 3.15 6.09 2.84
CA ARG A 177 2.20 6.80 1.97
C ARG A 177 0.98 5.94 1.61
N SER A 178 1.19 4.69 1.22
CA SER A 178 0.10 3.76 0.86
C SER A 178 -0.77 3.37 2.05
N LYS A 179 -0.27 3.37 3.30
CA LYS A 179 -1.10 3.17 4.49
C LYS A 179 -1.97 4.40 4.73
N ILE A 180 -1.40 5.62 4.67
CA ILE A 180 -2.16 6.87 4.82
C ILE A 180 -3.29 6.95 3.79
N MET A 181 -2.99 6.72 2.50
CA MET A 181 -3.98 6.78 1.43
C MET A 181 -5.10 5.74 1.59
N ARG A 182 -4.77 4.52 2.04
CA ARG A 182 -5.80 3.49 2.32
C ARG A 182 -6.65 3.86 3.53
N THR A 183 -6.05 4.35 4.62
CA THR A 183 -6.80 4.82 5.80
C THR A 183 -7.74 5.98 5.43
N TYR A 184 -7.27 6.93 4.62
CA TYR A 184 -8.11 7.99 4.05
C TYR A 184 -9.34 7.41 3.34
N LEU A 185 -9.13 6.43 2.45
CA LEU A 185 -10.22 5.80 1.70
C LEU A 185 -11.20 5.04 2.60
N CYS A 186 -10.71 4.27 3.57
CA CYS A 186 -11.55 3.54 4.52
C CYS A 186 -12.46 4.50 5.32
N ILE A 187 -11.93 5.64 5.76
CA ILE A 187 -12.72 6.66 6.44
C ILE A 187 -13.74 7.30 5.48
N LEU A 188 -13.33 7.66 4.26
CA LEU A 188 -14.20 8.29 3.26
C LEU A 188 -15.40 7.39 2.91
N LEU A 189 -15.14 6.09 2.74
CA LEU A 189 -16.14 5.07 2.43
C LEU A 189 -16.86 4.52 3.68
N LYS A 190 -16.49 5.00 4.88
CA LYS A 190 -17.03 4.56 6.17
C LYS A 190 -16.86 3.06 6.47
N ILE A 191 -15.78 2.45 6.00
CA ILE A 191 -15.46 1.03 6.22
C ILE A 191 -14.96 0.84 7.65
N LYS A 192 -15.72 0.10 8.46
CA LYS A 192 -15.40 -0.18 9.87
C LYS A 192 -14.53 -1.42 10.02
N LYS A 193 -13.86 -1.53 11.18
CA LYS A 193 -13.12 -2.73 11.61
C LYS A 193 -14.04 -3.93 11.74
#